data_AF-A0A441TUY0-F1
#
_entry.id   AF-A0A441TUY0-F1
#
_cell.length_a   1.000
_cell.length_b   1.000
_cell.length_c   1.000
_cell.angle_alpha   90.00
_cell.angle_beta   90.00
_cell.angle_gamma   90.00
#
_symmetry.space_group_name_H-M   'P 1'
#
loop_
_entity.id
_entity.type
_entity.pdbx_description
1 polymer ?
#
loop_
_entity_poly.entity_id
_entity_poly.type
_entity_poly.pdbx_seq_one_letter_code
_entity_poly.pdbx_strand_id
1 'polypeptide(L)'
;MAGISFFSDMVQSITDRGRRLVAAGARSEPVQAETNIETLCDMLLSSRGEASGMALAAEVLQRWAQLDAAGQQDFVRMLHEQFGPDTAKLDKAIERYRSDRSSDA
;
A
#
# COMPACT_ATOMS: atom_id res chain seq x y z
N MET A 1 -6.46 -36.86 -8.99
CA MET A 1 -5.82 -36.13 -10.10
C MET A 1 -6.06 -34.60 -10.04
N ALA A 2 -6.37 -34.02 -8.87
CA ALA A 2 -6.63 -32.58 -8.72
C ALA A 2 -5.45 -31.81 -8.07
N GLY A 3 -4.66 -32.45 -7.22
CA GLY A 3 -3.55 -31.80 -6.49
C GLY A 3 -2.38 -31.36 -7.39
N ILE A 4 -2.11 -32.08 -8.47
CA ILE A 4 -1.06 -31.70 -9.45
C ILE A 4 -1.49 -30.44 -10.23
N SER A 5 -2.78 -30.32 -10.55
CA SER A 5 -3.33 -29.12 -11.21
C SER A 5 -3.21 -27.90 -10.29
N PHE A 6 -3.60 -28.02 -9.03
CA PHE A 6 -3.51 -26.93 -8.06
C PHE A 6 -2.07 -26.44 -7.84
N PHE A 7 -1.11 -27.37 -7.72
CA PHE A 7 0.30 -27.01 -7.58
C PHE A 7 0.84 -26.34 -8.84
N SER A 8 0.47 -26.84 -10.02
CA SER A 8 0.83 -26.21 -11.30
C SER A 8 0.26 -24.80 -11.40
N ASP A 9 -1.01 -24.60 -11.05
CA ASP A 9 -1.65 -23.27 -11.06
C ASP A 9 -0.98 -22.31 -10.05
N MET A 10 -0.57 -22.81 -8.89
CA MET A 10 0.16 -22.02 -7.89
C MET A 10 1.56 -21.62 -8.39
N VAL A 11 2.32 -22.55 -8.97
CA VAL A 11 3.64 -22.27 -9.54
C VAL A 11 3.54 -21.33 -10.75
N GLN A 12 2.50 -21.50 -11.57
CA GLN A 12 2.20 -20.61 -12.69
C GLN A 12 1.91 -19.19 -12.19
N SER A 13 1.10 -19.06 -11.13
CA SER A 13 0.80 -17.77 -10.48
C SER A 13 2.04 -17.08 -9.92
N ILE A 14 2.91 -17.82 -9.23
CA ILE A 14 4.17 -17.31 -8.70
C ILE A 14 5.10 -16.87 -9.84
N THR A 15 5.19 -17.67 -10.91
CA THR A 15 6.04 -17.39 -12.06
C THR A 15 5.54 -16.18 -12.86
N ASP A 16 4.22 -16.05 -13.05
CA ASP A 16 3.61 -14.91 -13.72
C ASP A 16 3.81 -13.63 -12.91
N ARG A 17 3.68 -13.68 -11.57
CA ARG A 17 4.01 -12.56 -10.67
C ARG A 17 5.51 -12.22 -10.73
N GLY A 18 6.40 -13.21 -10.71
CA GLY A 18 7.84 -13.02 -10.85
C GLY A 18 8.24 -12.38 -12.17
N ARG A 19 7.65 -12.83 -13.29
CA ARG A 19 7.89 -12.26 -14.62
C ARG A 19 7.40 -10.81 -14.72
N ARG A 20 6.25 -10.49 -14.09
CA ARG A 20 5.76 -9.11 -14.02
C ARG A 20 6.65 -8.21 -13.18
N LEU A 21 7.22 -8.69 -12.08
CA LEU A 21 8.19 -7.93 -11.28
C LEU A 21 9.48 -7.65 -12.06
N VAL A 22 10.02 -8.66 -12.74
CA VAL A 22 11.21 -8.50 -13.60
C VAL A 22 10.93 -7.53 -14.77
N ALA A 23 9.74 -7.64 -15.39
CA ALA A 23 9.34 -6.75 -16.46
C ALA A 23 9.03 -5.32 -15.98
N ALA A 24 8.48 -5.14 -14.77
CA ALA A 24 8.25 -3.84 -14.14
C ALA A 24 9.57 -3.15 -13.79
N GLY A 25 10.59 -3.91 -13.36
CA GLY A 25 11.96 -3.40 -13.22
C GLY A 25 12.58 -2.92 -14.55
N ALA A 26 12.08 -3.39 -15.69
CA ALA A 26 12.53 -2.98 -17.03
C ALA A 26 11.64 -1.91 -17.70
N ARG A 27 10.42 -1.67 -17.19
CA ARG A 27 9.40 -0.78 -17.77
C ARG A 27 8.66 0.02 -16.70
N SER A 28 9.38 0.54 -15.72
CA SER A 28 8.82 1.63 -14.92
C SER A 28 8.70 2.84 -15.84
N GLU A 29 7.60 2.93 -16.58
CA GLU A 29 7.05 4.22 -17.02
C GLU A 29 7.04 5.07 -15.75
N PRO A 30 7.74 6.22 -15.73
CA PRO A 30 7.78 7.01 -14.53
C PRO A 30 6.34 7.43 -14.24
N VAL A 31 5.73 6.86 -13.18
CA VAL A 31 4.72 7.58 -12.41
C VAL A 31 5.36 8.94 -12.21
N GLN A 32 4.78 9.94 -12.90
CA GLN A 32 5.40 11.24 -13.21
C GLN A 32 6.45 11.57 -12.17
N ALA A 33 7.71 11.78 -12.59
CA ALA A 33 8.87 11.99 -11.71
C ALA A 33 8.66 13.06 -10.61
N GLU A 34 7.56 13.80 -10.65
CA GLU A 34 7.10 14.80 -9.70
C GLU A 34 6.13 14.29 -8.61
N THR A 35 5.60 13.06 -8.69
CA THR A 35 4.67 12.55 -7.68
C THR A 35 5.44 12.27 -6.39
N ASN A 36 5.21 13.02 -5.32
CA ASN A 36 5.93 12.84 -4.05
C ASN A 36 5.62 11.46 -3.41
N ILE A 37 6.54 10.92 -2.60
CA ILE A 37 6.36 9.65 -1.87
C ILE A 37 5.13 9.66 -0.95
N GLU A 38 4.77 10.83 -0.44
CA GLU A 38 3.53 11.07 0.33
C GLU A 38 2.27 10.78 -0.49
N THR A 39 2.17 11.33 -1.71
CA THR A 39 1.03 11.09 -2.61
C THR A 39 0.93 9.62 -3.01
N LEU A 40 2.06 8.91 -3.12
CA LEU A 40 2.05 7.46 -3.35
C LEU A 40 1.44 6.70 -2.17
N CYS A 41 1.70 7.11 -0.93
CA CYS A 41 1.08 6.52 0.26
C CYS A 41 -0.45 6.73 0.26
N ASP A 42 -0.94 7.92 -0.11
CA ASP A 42 -2.39 8.17 -0.24
C ASP A 42 -3.04 7.32 -1.33
N MET A 43 -2.38 7.22 -2.50
CA MET A 43 -2.85 6.37 -3.58
C MET A 43 -2.85 4.89 -3.17
N LEU A 44 -1.86 4.45 -2.39
CA LEU A 44 -1.80 3.09 -1.87
C LEU A 44 -2.99 2.79 -0.95
N LEU A 45 -3.27 3.68 0.02
CA LEU A 45 -4.37 3.50 0.97
C LEU A 45 -5.76 3.61 0.33
N SER A 46 -5.89 4.39 -0.75
CA SER A 46 -7.14 4.52 -1.50
C SER A 46 -7.32 3.46 -2.59
N SER A 47 -6.27 2.69 -2.90
CA SER A 47 -6.32 1.67 -3.95
C SER A 47 -7.33 0.57 -3.64
N ARG A 48 -8.07 0.13 -4.68
CA ARG A 48 -9.15 -0.87 -4.55
C ARG A 48 -8.82 -2.23 -5.16
N GLY A 49 -7.56 -2.48 -5.52
CA GLY A 49 -7.15 -3.71 -6.18
C GLY A 49 -5.77 -4.18 -5.74
N GLU A 50 -5.59 -5.51 -5.63
CA GLU A 50 -4.34 -6.11 -5.16
C GLU A 50 -3.16 -5.76 -6.07
N ALA A 51 -3.35 -5.82 -7.40
CA ALA A 51 -2.28 -5.56 -8.36
C ALA A 51 -1.81 -4.10 -8.35
N SER A 52 -2.74 -3.14 -8.24
CA SER A 52 -2.41 -1.71 -8.17
C SER A 52 -1.80 -1.35 -6.81
N GLY A 53 -2.31 -1.92 -5.71
CA GLY A 53 -1.73 -1.75 -4.38
C GLY A 53 -0.30 -2.29 -4.29
N MET A 54 -0.03 -3.47 -4.84
CA MET A 54 1.34 -4.03 -4.86
C MET A 54 2.32 -3.16 -5.67
N ALA A 55 1.89 -2.63 -6.81
CA ALA A 55 2.72 -1.75 -7.62
C ALA A 55 3.06 -0.44 -6.88
N LEU A 56 2.07 0.17 -6.23
CA LEU A 56 2.25 1.39 -5.43
C LEU A 56 3.16 1.14 -4.22
N ALA A 57 2.98 0.02 -3.51
CA ALA A 57 3.83 -0.35 -2.38
C ALA A 57 5.29 -0.58 -2.81
N ALA A 58 5.51 -1.24 -3.94
CA ALA A 58 6.85 -1.44 -4.49
C ALA A 58 7.53 -0.10 -4.82
N GLU A 59 6.81 0.84 -5.42
CA GLU A 59 7.32 2.17 -5.75
C GLU A 59 7.68 2.98 -4.48
N VAL A 60 6.82 2.94 -3.44
CA VAL A 60 7.11 3.58 -2.14
C VAL A 60 8.39 3.03 -1.53
N LEU A 61 8.56 1.69 -1.51
CA LEU A 61 9.75 1.04 -0.97
C LEU A 61 11.01 1.38 -1.78
N GLN A 62 10.91 1.45 -3.10
CA GLN A 62 12.01 1.85 -3.96
C GLN A 62 12.46 3.28 -3.66
N ARG A 63 11.53 4.22 -3.48
CA ARG A 63 11.86 5.61 -3.14
C ARG A 63 12.44 5.75 -1.74
N TRP A 64 11.88 5.06 -0.77
CA TRP A 64 12.42 4.98 0.58
C TRP A 64 13.88 4.49 0.59
N ALA A 65 14.19 3.47 -0.20
CA ALA A 65 15.54 2.91 -0.27
C ALA A 65 16.59 3.88 -0.86
N GLN A 66 16.16 4.94 -1.57
CA GLN A 66 17.04 5.99 -2.09
C GLN A 66 17.21 7.17 -1.14
N LEU A 67 16.46 7.22 -0.03
CA LEU A 67 16.58 8.28 0.97
C LEU A 67 17.83 8.08 1.84
N ASP A 68 18.49 9.19 2.16
CA ASP A 68 19.51 9.22 3.20
C ASP A 68 18.87 9.22 4.60
N ALA A 69 19.69 9.22 5.65
CA ALA A 69 19.19 9.15 7.03
C ALA A 69 18.25 10.30 7.40
N ALA A 70 18.51 11.52 6.89
CA ALA A 70 17.65 12.68 7.12
C ALA A 70 16.30 12.51 6.40
N GLY A 71 16.32 12.13 5.11
CA GLY A 71 15.12 11.86 4.34
C GLY A 71 14.27 10.73 4.93
N GLN A 72 14.91 9.67 5.43
CA GLN A 72 14.22 8.59 6.13
C GLN A 72 13.52 9.10 7.40
N GLN A 73 14.21 9.93 8.19
CA GLN A 73 13.63 10.53 9.40
C GLN A 73 12.44 11.44 9.08
N ASP A 74 12.51 12.21 8.01
CA ASP A 74 11.42 13.09 7.60
C ASP A 74 10.23 12.32 7.02
N PHE A 75 10.48 11.22 6.29
CA PHE A 75 9.41 10.35 5.83
C PHE A 75 8.65 9.70 6.99
N VAL A 76 9.33 9.14 8.00
CA VAL A 76 8.63 8.54 9.16
C VAL A 76 7.90 9.59 10.01
N ARG A 77 8.42 10.83 10.07
CA ARG A 77 7.72 11.94 10.71
C ARG A 77 6.44 12.30 9.95
N MET A 78 6.52 12.39 8.63
CA MET A 78 5.36 12.62 7.75
C MET A 78 4.30 11.51 7.96
N LEU A 79 4.71 10.24 8.04
CA LEU A 79 3.78 9.14 8.35
C LEU A 79 3.08 9.33 9.70
N HIS A 80 3.80 9.74 10.72
CA HIS A 80 3.23 10.00 12.05
C HIS A 80 2.24 11.18 12.04
N GLU A 81 2.55 12.24 11.31
CA GLU A 81 1.74 13.47 11.28
C GLU A 81 0.49 13.34 10.41
N GLN A 82 0.60 12.66 9.26
CA GLN A 82 -0.45 12.67 8.23
C GLN A 82 -1.26 11.37 8.16
N PHE A 83 -0.65 10.23 8.48
CA PHE A 83 -1.28 8.91 8.36
C PHE A 83 -1.77 8.36 9.71
N GLY A 84 -2.05 9.26 10.65
CA GLY A 84 -2.77 8.96 11.89
C GLY A 84 -4.27 8.74 11.69
N PRO A 85 -5.01 8.37 12.75
CA PRO A 85 -6.46 8.26 12.68
C PRO A 85 -7.11 9.62 12.43
N ASP A 86 -8.17 9.64 11.63
CA ASP A 86 -9.06 10.80 11.51
C ASP A 86 -9.78 11.03 12.84
N THR A 87 -9.29 12.01 13.61
CA THR A 87 -9.78 12.29 14.98
C THR A 87 -11.24 12.70 14.99
N ALA A 88 -11.74 13.37 13.95
CA ALA A 88 -13.15 13.74 13.85
C ALA A 88 -14.04 12.51 13.67
N LYS A 89 -13.62 11.54 12.84
CA LYS A 89 -14.32 10.25 12.73
C LYS A 89 -14.24 9.45 14.02
N LEU A 90 -13.08 9.47 14.69
CA LEU A 90 -12.87 8.80 15.97
C LEU A 90 -13.79 9.35 17.05
N ASP A 91 -13.84 10.68 17.22
CA ASP A 91 -14.70 11.33 18.21
C ASP A 91 -16.18 11.03 17.96
N LYS A 92 -16.61 11.03 16.70
CA LYS A 92 -17.98 10.65 16.32
C LYS A 92 -18.28 9.18 16.67
N ALA A 93 -17.33 8.28 16.45
CA ALA A 93 -17.48 6.87 16.81
C ALA A 93 -17.55 6.68 18.33
N ILE A 94 -16.74 7.41 19.09
CA ILE A 94 -16.76 7.42 20.56
C ILE A 94 -18.12 7.91 21.07
N GLU A 95 -18.63 9.00 20.52
CA GLU A 95 -19.93 9.55 20.94
C GLU A 95 -21.08 8.59 20.63
N ARG A 96 -21.08 7.99 19.43
CA ARG A 96 -22.05 6.94 19.09
C ARG A 96 -22.02 5.81 20.11
N TYR A 97 -20.83 5.28 20.42
CA TYR A 97 -20.67 4.19 21.37
C TYR A 97 -21.09 4.57 22.80
N ARG A 98 -20.89 5.83 23.22
CA ARG A 98 -21.36 6.32 24.52
C ARG A 98 -22.88 6.41 24.58
N SER A 99 -23.50 6.88 23.51
CA SER A 99 -24.96 7.04 23.41
C SER A 99 -25.70 5.70 23.25
N ASP A 100 -25.10 4.76 22.53
CA ASP A 100 -25.65 3.46 22.25
C ASP A 100 -24.51 2.43 22.11
N ARG A 101 -24.48 1.47 23.05
CA ARG A 101 -23.48 0.39 23.09
C ARG A 101 -23.90 -0.85 22.30
N SER A 102 -24.97 -0.74 21.52
CA SER A 102 -25.39 -1.74 20.55
C SER A 102 -24.24 -2.11 19.60
N SER A 103 -24.13 -3.39 19.28
CA SER A 103 -23.18 -3.89 18.28
C SER A 103 -23.64 -3.66 16.83
N ASP A 104 -24.85 -3.15 16.62
CA ASP A 104 -25.38 -2.91 15.27
C ASP A 104 -24.79 -1.62 14.68
N ALA A 105 -23.94 -1.83 13.66
CA ALA A 105 -23.23 -0.80 12.91
C ALA A 105 -24.13 -0.05 11.92
#